data_AF-A0A183PIZ0-F1
#
_entry.id   AF-A0A183PIZ0-F1
#
_cell.length_a   1.000
_cell.length_b   1.000
_cell.length_c   1.000
_cell.angle_alpha   90.00
_cell.angle_beta   90.00
_cell.angle_gamma   90.00
#
_symmetry.space_group_name_H-M   'P 1'
#
loop_
_entity.id
_entity.type
_entity.pdbx_description
1 polymer ?
#
loop_
_entity_poly.entity_id
_entity_poly.type
_entity_poly.pdbx_seq_one_letter_code
_entity_poly.pdbx_strand_id
1 'polypeptide(L)'
;MKRYNNNNNNNNNNNNETKGFKLLNDGLFTTKQLWNYYADLSNPKFLTHFAIVHNRFSTNTFPSWCRAHPQRMMAHNGEINTLRGNVNYCRARQSLMFSRFYTKAQISKLFPIIEQGMSDSGSFDNMMEFLCQAGDYSLPEAVMMMIPEAWHNLDPEKGEISREKWNYFKWAANSFEPWDGPGKSISIFINL
;
A
#
# COMPACT_ATOMS: atom_id res chain seq x y z
N MET A 1 2.21 13.36 15.95
CA MET A 1 0.93 13.93 15.44
C MET A 1 0.10 12.76 14.95
N LYS A 2 -1.05 12.46 15.57
CA LYS A 2 -1.91 11.36 15.12
C LYS A 2 -2.45 11.70 13.73
N ARG A 3 -2.11 10.90 12.72
CA ARG A 3 -2.69 11.06 11.38
C ARG A 3 -4.07 10.38 11.39
N TYR A 4 -5.10 11.17 11.65
CA TYR A 4 -6.50 10.75 11.53
C TYR A 4 -6.96 10.94 10.08
N ASN A 5 -7.40 9.87 9.42
CA ASN A 5 -8.07 9.99 8.12
C ASN A 5 -9.58 10.13 8.37
N ASN A 6 -10.09 11.36 8.35
CA ASN A 6 -11.49 11.67 8.69
C ASN A 6 -12.31 11.87 7.41
N ASN A 7 -12.89 10.79 6.86
CA ASN A 7 -13.87 10.90 5.77
C ASN A 7 -15.27 11.16 6.34
N ASN A 8 -15.49 12.39 6.83
CA ASN A 8 -16.83 12.90 7.12
C ASN A 8 -17.39 13.61 5.88
N ASN A 9 -18.08 12.85 5.02
CA ASN A 9 -19.13 13.41 4.20
C ASN A 9 -20.47 13.02 4.84
N ASN A 10 -21.12 14.02 5.42
CA ASN A 10 -22.52 13.96 5.81
C ASN A 10 -23.36 13.61 4.58
N ASN A 11 -23.89 12.39 4.56
CA ASN A 11 -25.19 12.10 3.98
C ASN A 11 -25.76 10.87 4.67
N ASN A 12 -26.91 11.07 5.32
CA ASN A 12 -27.72 10.05 5.95
C ASN A 12 -27.93 8.87 4.99
N ASN A 13 -27.38 7.70 5.32
CA ASN A 13 -27.93 6.42 4.92
C ASN A 13 -27.47 5.33 5.91
N ASN A 14 -28.47 4.65 6.47
CA ASN A 14 -28.37 3.62 7.50
C ASN A 14 -27.76 2.32 6.97
N ASN A 15 -26.45 2.30 6.71
CA ASN A 15 -25.71 1.05 6.54
C ASN A 15 -24.64 0.96 7.63
N ASN A 16 -24.88 0.08 8.61
CA ASN A 16 -23.94 -0.30 9.67
C ASN A 16 -22.78 -1.13 9.10
N GLU A 17 -21.98 -0.56 8.21
CA GLU A 17 -20.62 -1.02 7.97
C GLU A 17 -19.70 -0.18 8.85
N THR A 18 -19.19 -0.77 9.92
CA THR A 18 -18.12 -0.18 10.72
C THR A 18 -16.92 0.08 9.82
N LYS A 19 -16.79 1.31 9.32
CA LYS A 19 -15.54 1.79 8.72
C LYS A 19 -14.44 1.62 9.78
N GLY A 20 -13.54 0.67 9.54
CA GLY A 20 -12.44 0.38 10.45
C GLY A 20 -11.59 1.63 10.67
N PHE A 21 -11.45 2.05 11.93
CA PHE A 21 -10.59 3.17 12.28
C PHE A 21 -9.13 2.69 12.27
N LYS A 22 -8.32 3.20 11.34
CA LYS A 22 -6.88 2.97 11.32
C LYS A 22 -6.17 4.09 12.07
N LEU A 23 -5.47 3.73 13.14
CA LEU A 23 -4.60 4.64 13.89
C LEU A 23 -3.15 4.37 13.50
N LEU A 24 -2.48 5.41 13.01
CA LEU A 24 -1.05 5.37 12.71
C LEU A 24 -0.28 6.10 13.80
N ASN A 25 0.49 5.34 14.58
CA ASN A 25 1.36 5.84 15.64
C ASN A 25 2.81 5.54 15.24
N ASP A 26 3.39 6.44 14.46
CA ASP A 26 4.75 6.35 13.92
C ASP A 26 5.66 7.39 14.57
N GLY A 27 6.97 7.10 14.64
CA GLY A 27 7.91 8.10 15.08
C GLY A 27 9.37 7.70 15.21
N LEU A 28 10.16 8.69 15.62
CA LEU A 28 11.62 8.63 15.71
C LEU A 28 12.05 8.31 17.14
N PHE A 29 11.74 7.10 17.59
CA PHE A 29 12.09 6.64 18.92
C PHE A 29 12.33 5.14 18.90
N THR A 30 13.04 4.66 19.92
CA THR A 30 13.28 3.21 20.08
C THR A 30 11.99 2.48 20.44
N THR A 31 11.93 1.18 20.17
CA THR A 31 10.76 0.34 20.52
C THR A 31 10.40 0.41 22.01
N LYS A 32 11.38 0.62 22.90
CA LYS A 32 11.14 0.79 24.35
C LYS A 32 10.43 2.11 24.69
N GLN A 33 10.68 3.17 23.92
CA GLN A 33 10.11 4.49 24.16
C GLN A 33 8.66 4.63 23.64
N LEU A 34 8.23 3.72 22.75
CA LEU A 34 6.88 3.73 22.15
C LEU A 34 5.76 3.81 23.20
N TRP A 35 5.83 2.96 24.24
CA TRP A 35 4.81 2.86 25.30
C TRP A 35 4.69 4.13 26.16
N ASN A 36 5.80 4.85 26.32
CA ASN A 36 5.85 6.10 27.06
C ASN A 36 5.41 7.29 26.22
N TYR A 37 5.68 7.25 24.91
CA TYR A 37 5.33 8.33 23.98
C TYR A 37 3.84 8.32 23.65
N TYR A 38 3.27 7.13 23.39
CA TYR A 38 1.86 6.92 23.10
C TYR A 38 1.16 6.31 24.30
N ALA A 39 0.73 7.17 25.23
CA ALA A 39 0.02 6.75 26.45
C ALA A 39 -1.28 5.98 26.17
N ASP A 40 -1.88 6.17 24.99
CA ASP A 40 -3.04 5.43 24.53
C ASP A 40 -2.76 3.95 24.29
N LEU A 41 -1.55 3.57 23.86
CA LEU A 41 -1.18 2.16 23.69
C LEU A 41 -1.12 1.39 25.01
N SER A 42 -0.88 2.09 26.11
CA SER A 42 -0.83 1.51 27.46
C SER A 42 -2.22 1.46 28.13
N ASN A 43 -3.26 1.97 27.47
CA ASN A 43 -4.62 1.99 28.01
C ASN A 43 -5.29 0.61 27.79
N PRO A 44 -5.78 -0.08 28.82
CA PRO A 44 -6.48 -1.37 28.68
C PRO A 44 -7.76 -1.30 27.82
N LYS A 45 -8.34 -0.10 27.64
CA LYS A 45 -9.49 0.13 26.76
C LYS A 45 -9.12 0.23 25.28
N PHE A 46 -7.82 0.32 24.97
CA PHE A 46 -7.32 0.37 23.60
C PHE A 46 -7.29 -1.05 23.02
N LEU A 47 -8.44 -1.50 22.52
CA LEU A 47 -8.62 -2.81 21.92
C LEU A 47 -8.59 -2.69 20.39
N THR A 48 -7.90 -3.62 19.73
CA THR A 48 -7.90 -3.74 18.28
C THR A 48 -8.00 -5.21 17.88
N HIS A 49 -8.61 -5.48 16.72
CA HIS A 49 -8.67 -6.82 16.15
C HIS A 49 -7.34 -7.25 15.53
N PHE A 50 -6.58 -6.28 15.01
CA PHE A 50 -5.29 -6.50 14.37
C PHE A 50 -4.38 -5.29 14.52
N ALA A 51 -3.06 -5.52 14.51
CA ALA A 51 -2.06 -4.47 14.59
C ALA A 51 -0.83 -4.83 13.74
N ILE A 52 -0.31 -3.85 13.01
CA ILE A 52 0.96 -3.94 12.29
C ILE A 52 1.98 -3.09 13.02
N VAL A 53 3.09 -3.69 13.40
CA VAL A 53 4.23 -2.99 14.03
C VAL A 53 5.43 -3.12 13.11
N HIS A 54 6.14 -2.02 12.88
CA HIS A 54 7.32 -2.02 12.03
C HIS A 54 8.46 -1.24 12.66
N ASN A 55 9.63 -1.87 12.77
CA ASN A 55 10.86 -1.21 13.14
C ASN A 55 11.73 -1.06 11.90
N ARG A 56 12.02 0.19 11.52
CA ARG A 56 12.77 0.50 10.30
C ARG A 56 14.24 0.72 10.60
N PHE A 57 15.12 -0.03 9.93
CA PHE A 57 16.53 0.32 9.84
C PHE A 57 16.73 1.25 8.65
N SER A 58 17.32 2.44 8.86
CA SER A 58 17.58 3.40 7.78
C SER A 58 19.07 3.63 7.62
N THR A 59 19.57 3.60 6.40
CA THR A 59 20.92 4.05 6.03
C THR A 59 21.03 5.59 5.95
N ASN A 60 19.98 6.32 6.36
CA ASN A 60 19.95 7.79 6.32
C ASN A 60 20.31 8.32 7.70
N THR A 61 21.16 9.34 7.75
CA THR A 61 21.57 10.00 9.01
C THR A 61 20.57 11.06 9.48
N PHE A 62 19.74 11.60 8.57
CA PHE A 62 18.69 12.55 8.92
C PHE A 62 17.33 11.83 9.08
N PRO A 63 16.74 11.88 10.28
CA PRO A 63 15.49 11.20 10.52
C PRO A 63 14.33 12.03 9.93
N SER A 64 13.37 11.35 9.31
CA SER A 64 12.17 11.96 8.73
C SER A 64 10.93 11.20 9.18
N TRP A 65 10.02 11.90 9.86
CA TRP A 65 8.76 11.33 10.34
C TRP A 65 7.92 10.77 9.19
N CYS A 66 7.88 11.47 8.04
CA CYS A 66 7.12 11.02 6.88
C CYS A 66 7.62 9.71 6.26
N ARG A 67 8.81 9.24 6.65
CA ARG A 67 9.41 7.96 6.20
C ARG A 67 9.31 6.87 7.26
N ALA A 68 8.72 7.16 8.42
CA ALA A 68 8.42 6.15 9.41
C ALA A 68 7.31 5.23 8.88
N HIS A 69 7.30 4.02 9.42
CA HIS A 69 6.31 2.98 9.12
C HIS A 69 5.46 2.72 10.36
N PRO A 70 4.28 2.09 10.23
CA PRO A 70 3.65 1.62 8.98
C PRO A 70 3.16 2.75 8.06
N GLN A 71 2.86 2.42 6.80
CA GLN A 71 2.18 3.32 5.84
C GLN A 71 0.65 3.10 5.90
N ARG A 72 -0.11 3.74 5.00
CA ARG A 72 -1.59 3.76 5.06
C ARG A 72 -2.23 2.42 4.80
N MET A 73 -1.60 1.54 4.02
CA MET A 73 -2.08 0.19 3.73
C MET A 73 -1.10 -0.89 4.21
N MET A 74 0.20 -0.59 4.22
CA MET A 74 1.21 -1.63 4.46
C MET A 74 2.39 -1.22 5.35
N ALA A 75 3.13 -2.22 5.83
CA ALA A 75 4.51 -2.04 6.29
C ALA A 75 5.47 -2.76 5.33
N HIS A 76 6.53 -2.08 4.92
CA HIS A 76 7.54 -2.61 4.01
C HIS A 76 8.83 -2.82 4.79
N ASN A 77 9.31 -4.05 4.80
CA ASN A 77 10.70 -4.32 5.11
C ASN A 77 11.36 -4.78 3.82
N GLY A 78 12.20 -3.91 3.23
CA GLY A 78 12.78 -4.12 1.91
C GLY A 78 13.29 -2.88 1.21
N GLU A 79 13.70 -3.09 -0.05
CA GLU A 79 14.04 -2.04 -1.00
C GLU A 79 13.43 -2.38 -2.37
N ILE A 80 12.78 -1.39 -2.99
CA ILE A 80 12.22 -1.54 -4.35
C ILE A 80 13.21 -0.95 -5.35
N ASN A 81 13.81 -1.81 -6.17
CA ASN A 81 14.88 -1.43 -7.10
C ASN A 81 14.34 -0.85 -8.41
N THR A 82 13.10 -1.19 -8.79
CA THR A 82 12.50 -0.72 -10.04
C THR A 82 11.73 0.60 -9.90
N LEU A 83 11.82 1.26 -8.74
CA LEU A 83 11.01 2.43 -8.36
C LEU A 83 10.96 3.52 -9.43
N ARG A 84 12.12 3.93 -9.97
CA ARG A 84 12.19 5.02 -10.97
C ARG A 84 11.38 4.68 -12.23
N GLY A 85 11.44 3.43 -12.68
CA GLY A 85 10.64 2.95 -13.81
C GLY A 85 9.16 3.00 -13.47
N ASN A 86 8.77 2.42 -12.34
CA ASN A 86 7.37 2.32 -11.91
C ASN A 86 6.71 3.70 -11.75
N VAL A 87 7.42 4.66 -11.14
CA VAL A 87 6.95 6.04 -10.98
C VAL A 87 6.72 6.68 -12.36
N ASN A 88 7.64 6.48 -13.30
CA ASN A 88 7.51 7.02 -14.65
C ASN A 88 6.35 6.38 -15.42
N TYR A 89 6.18 5.05 -15.32
CA TYR A 89 5.06 4.35 -15.94
C TYR A 89 3.72 4.83 -15.38
N CYS A 90 3.60 4.95 -14.06
CA CYS A 90 2.42 5.51 -13.40
C CYS A 90 2.13 6.93 -13.91
N ARG A 91 3.16 7.77 -14.02
CA ARG A 91 3.02 9.15 -14.50
C ARG A 91 2.65 9.23 -15.99
N ALA A 92 3.12 8.30 -16.82
CA ALA A 92 2.73 8.25 -18.23
C ALA A 92 1.26 7.83 -18.38
N ARG A 93 0.81 6.86 -17.57
CA ARG A 93 -0.55 6.30 -17.62
C ARG A 93 -1.61 7.19 -16.99
N GLN A 94 -1.25 8.03 -15.99
CA GLN A 94 -2.24 8.87 -15.29
C GLN A 94 -3.05 9.77 -16.25
N SER A 95 -2.43 10.25 -17.33
CA SER A 95 -3.10 11.12 -18.32
C SER A 95 -4.15 10.39 -19.17
N LEU A 96 -4.05 9.06 -19.27
CA LEU A 96 -4.98 8.20 -20.01
C LEU A 96 -6.10 7.64 -19.13
N MET A 97 -6.09 7.95 -17.82
CA MET A 97 -7.07 7.39 -16.91
C MET A 97 -8.47 7.89 -17.19
N PHE A 98 -9.38 6.91 -17.20
CA PHE A 98 -10.80 7.12 -17.38
C PHE A 98 -11.55 6.19 -16.41
N SER A 99 -12.64 6.69 -15.84
CA SER A 99 -13.57 5.89 -15.05
C SER A 99 -14.99 6.24 -15.45
N ARG A 100 -15.86 5.23 -15.44
CA ARG A 100 -17.31 5.42 -15.64
C ARG A 100 -17.99 5.98 -14.37
N PHE A 101 -17.33 5.85 -13.21
CA PHE A 101 -17.87 6.24 -11.91
C PHE A 101 -17.44 7.64 -11.47
N TYR A 102 -16.27 8.10 -11.92
CA TYR A 102 -15.72 9.40 -11.54
C TYR A 102 -15.65 10.34 -12.74
N THR A 103 -16.04 11.59 -12.52
CA THR A 103 -15.86 12.65 -13.52
C THR A 103 -14.37 12.95 -13.72
N LYS A 104 -14.01 13.50 -14.89
CA LYS A 104 -12.63 13.92 -15.18
C LYS A 104 -12.07 14.88 -14.11
N ALA A 105 -12.90 15.77 -13.58
CA ALA A 105 -12.54 16.71 -12.52
C ALA A 105 -12.32 16.04 -11.15
N GLN A 106 -12.98 14.92 -10.86
CA GLN A 106 -12.71 14.12 -9.66
C GLN A 106 -11.41 13.32 -9.82
N ILE A 107 -11.21 12.68 -10.97
CA ILE A 107 -9.98 11.93 -11.27
C ILE A 107 -8.76 12.85 -11.19
N SER A 108 -8.84 14.07 -11.72
CA SER A 108 -7.71 15.01 -11.68
C SER A 108 -7.26 15.39 -10.27
N LYS A 109 -8.12 15.23 -9.25
CA LYS A 109 -7.75 15.47 -7.84
C LYS A 109 -6.87 14.36 -7.24
N LEU A 110 -6.83 13.19 -7.87
CA LEU A 110 -5.98 12.07 -7.46
C LEU A 110 -4.54 12.24 -7.95
N PHE A 111 -4.25 13.26 -8.77
CA PHE A 111 -2.95 13.45 -9.36
C PHE A 111 -2.06 14.41 -8.54
N PRO A 112 -0.75 14.12 -8.40
CA PRO A 112 -0.08 12.90 -8.85
C PRO A 112 -0.43 11.70 -7.95
N ILE A 113 -0.62 10.50 -8.54
CA ILE A 113 -0.94 9.28 -7.78
C ILE A 113 0.18 8.96 -6.79
N ILE A 114 1.42 9.06 -7.26
CA ILE A 114 2.61 8.91 -6.42
C ILE A 114 3.12 10.29 -6.05
N GLU A 115 3.12 10.60 -4.76
CA GLU A 115 3.59 11.87 -4.24
C GLU A 115 5.11 12.03 -4.45
N GLN A 116 5.57 13.27 -4.69
CA GLN A 116 7.00 13.56 -4.88
C GLN A 116 7.74 13.51 -3.54
N GLY A 117 8.99 13.01 -3.56
CA GLY A 117 9.87 12.99 -2.38
C GLY A 117 9.57 11.87 -1.38
N MET A 118 8.66 10.95 -1.72
CA MET A 118 8.35 9.76 -0.93
C MET A 118 9.51 8.76 -0.91
N SER A 119 9.54 7.92 0.13
CA SER A 119 10.36 6.70 0.10
C SER A 119 9.80 5.72 -0.92
N ASP A 120 10.61 4.75 -1.33
CA ASP A 120 10.20 3.63 -2.18
C ASP A 120 8.91 2.96 -1.68
N SER A 121 8.86 2.72 -0.38
CA SER A 121 7.77 2.10 0.35
C SER A 121 6.53 2.99 0.39
N GLY A 122 6.72 4.31 0.53
CA GLY A 122 5.63 5.28 0.48
C GLY A 122 5.03 5.41 -0.92
N SER A 123 5.87 5.37 -1.96
CA SER A 123 5.40 5.35 -3.35
C SER A 123 4.62 4.08 -3.68
N PHE A 124 5.06 2.94 -3.15
CA PHE A 124 4.33 1.68 -3.30
C PHE A 124 2.98 1.73 -2.56
N ASP A 125 2.95 2.26 -1.32
CA ASP A 125 1.71 2.43 -0.55
C ASP A 125 0.71 3.35 -1.26
N ASN A 126 1.16 4.45 -1.86
CA ASN A 126 0.32 5.33 -2.68
C ASN A 126 -0.34 4.57 -3.85
N MET A 127 0.45 3.77 -4.57
CA MET A 127 -0.06 3.01 -5.70
C MET A 127 -1.04 1.92 -5.25
N MET A 128 -0.74 1.23 -4.15
CA MET A 128 -1.63 0.23 -3.55
C MET A 128 -2.95 0.84 -3.09
N GLU A 129 -2.90 1.97 -2.37
CA GLU A 129 -4.08 2.71 -1.94
C GLU A 129 -4.92 3.13 -3.15
N PHE A 130 -4.28 3.60 -4.22
CA PHE A 130 -4.96 3.95 -5.45
C PHE A 130 -5.66 2.75 -6.12
N LEU A 131 -5.00 1.60 -6.22
CA LEU A 131 -5.61 0.38 -6.78
C LEU A 131 -6.82 -0.07 -5.96
N CYS A 132 -6.72 -0.05 -4.63
CA CYS A 132 -7.81 -0.49 -3.76
C CYS A 132 -8.99 0.50 -3.76
N GLN A 133 -8.71 1.80 -3.65
CA GLN A 133 -9.75 2.81 -3.44
C GLN A 133 -10.37 3.33 -4.74
N ALA A 134 -9.56 3.49 -5.80
CA ALA A 134 -10.02 4.06 -7.06
C ALA A 134 -10.09 3.01 -8.19
N GLY A 135 -9.29 1.95 -8.09
CA GLY A 135 -9.28 0.84 -9.05
C GLY A 135 -10.27 -0.28 -8.73
N ASP A 136 -10.90 -0.25 -7.55
CA ASP A 136 -11.84 -1.28 -7.08
C ASP A 136 -11.25 -2.70 -7.03
N TYR A 137 -9.93 -2.79 -6.82
CA TYR A 137 -9.25 -4.06 -6.59
C TYR A 137 -9.32 -4.43 -5.11
N SER A 138 -9.53 -5.71 -4.81
CA SER A 138 -9.30 -6.19 -3.45
C SER A 138 -7.81 -6.09 -3.08
N LEU A 139 -7.52 -6.01 -1.79
CA LEU A 139 -6.13 -5.91 -1.33
C LEU A 139 -5.25 -7.08 -1.81
N PRO A 140 -5.70 -8.36 -1.79
CA PRO A 140 -4.93 -9.46 -2.35
C PRO A 140 -4.67 -9.32 -3.86
N GLU A 141 -5.64 -8.83 -4.63
CA GLU A 141 -5.47 -8.62 -6.08
C GLU A 141 -4.46 -7.50 -6.35
N ALA A 142 -4.55 -6.39 -5.62
CA ALA A 142 -3.59 -5.30 -5.72
C ALA A 142 -2.15 -5.78 -5.42
N VAL A 143 -1.98 -6.61 -4.39
CA VAL A 143 -0.68 -7.22 -4.06
C VAL A 143 -0.22 -8.17 -5.17
N MET A 144 -1.08 -9.05 -5.67
CA MET A 144 -0.72 -9.99 -6.75
C MET A 144 -0.34 -9.28 -8.05
N MET A 145 -0.94 -8.13 -8.35
CA MET A 145 -0.57 -7.29 -9.50
C MET A 145 0.76 -6.57 -9.28
N MET A 146 0.97 -6.00 -8.10
CA MET A 146 2.17 -5.19 -7.81
C MET A 146 3.41 -6.05 -7.57
N ILE A 147 3.27 -7.19 -6.89
CA ILE A 147 4.35 -8.13 -6.57
C ILE A 147 3.87 -9.55 -6.94
N PRO A 148 3.84 -9.88 -8.23
CA PRO A 148 3.53 -11.23 -8.67
C PRO A 148 4.65 -12.18 -8.23
N GLU A 149 4.28 -13.43 -7.91
CA GLU A 149 5.27 -14.50 -7.72
C GLU A 149 5.97 -14.83 -9.04
N ALA A 150 7.10 -15.54 -8.98
CA ALA A 150 7.82 -15.97 -10.17
C ALA A 150 7.04 -17.04 -10.96
N TRP A 151 6.19 -16.60 -11.90
CA TRP A 151 5.27 -17.46 -12.64
C TRP A 151 5.71 -17.78 -14.08
N HIS A 152 6.63 -17.01 -14.67
CA HIS A 152 6.97 -17.09 -16.10
C HIS A 152 7.52 -18.45 -16.55
N ASN A 153 8.20 -19.16 -15.64
CA ASN A 153 8.80 -20.47 -15.93
C ASN A 153 7.90 -21.64 -15.50
N LEU A 154 6.73 -21.36 -14.91
CA LEU A 154 5.80 -22.39 -14.47
C LEU A 154 4.86 -22.77 -15.62
N ASP A 155 4.69 -24.07 -15.80
CA ASP A 155 3.88 -24.64 -16.86
C ASP A 155 2.53 -25.16 -16.31
N PRO A 156 1.40 -24.55 -16.67
CA PRO A 156 0.08 -25.03 -16.24
C PRO A 156 -0.27 -26.41 -16.82
N GLU A 157 0.33 -26.85 -17.92
CA GLU A 157 0.09 -28.18 -18.50
C GLU A 157 0.80 -29.28 -17.71
N LYS A 158 1.88 -28.94 -17.00
CA LYS A 158 2.60 -29.84 -16.07
C LYS A 158 2.03 -29.83 -14.66
N GLY A 159 1.00 -29.01 -14.39
CA GLY A 159 0.41 -28.87 -13.06
C GLY A 159 1.25 -28.07 -12.07
N GLU A 160 2.24 -27.30 -12.53
CA GLU A 160 3.10 -26.48 -11.66
C GLU A 160 2.39 -25.22 -11.13
N ILE A 161 1.35 -24.78 -11.83
CA ILE A 161 0.48 -23.64 -11.49
C ILE A 161 -0.92 -23.90 -12.05
N SER A 162 -1.97 -23.41 -11.38
CA SER A 162 -3.33 -23.51 -11.93
C SER A 162 -3.46 -22.66 -13.20
N ARG A 163 -4.30 -23.11 -14.14
CA ARG A 163 -4.53 -22.39 -15.40
C ARG A 163 -5.14 -21.01 -15.15
N GLU A 164 -6.03 -20.87 -14.18
CA GLU A 164 -6.64 -19.59 -13.80
C GLU A 164 -5.58 -18.61 -13.28
N LYS A 165 -4.72 -19.06 -12.35
CA LYS A 165 -3.67 -18.22 -11.76
C LYS A 165 -2.66 -17.78 -12.81
N TRP A 166 -2.25 -18.70 -13.69
CA TRP A 166 -1.34 -18.39 -14.79
C TRP A 166 -1.94 -17.38 -15.78
N ASN A 167 -3.21 -17.55 -16.16
CA ASN A 167 -3.92 -16.60 -17.01
C ASN A 167 -4.04 -15.22 -16.37
N TYR A 168 -4.34 -15.16 -15.06
CA TYR A 168 -4.41 -13.92 -14.31
C TYR A 168 -3.06 -13.18 -14.31
N PHE A 169 -1.96 -13.87 -13.97
CA PHE A 169 -0.65 -13.25 -14.00
C PHE A 169 -0.21 -12.79 -15.38
N LYS A 170 -0.55 -13.56 -16.42
CA LYS A 170 -0.31 -13.15 -17.82
C LYS A 170 -1.09 -11.90 -18.19
N TRP A 171 -2.35 -11.78 -17.76
CA TRP A 171 -3.14 -10.57 -17.96
C TRP A 171 -2.56 -9.37 -17.16
N ALA A 172 -2.20 -9.60 -15.90
CA ALA A 172 -1.65 -8.58 -15.02
C ALA A 172 -0.33 -8.03 -15.55
N ALA A 173 0.58 -8.90 -16.02
CA ALA A 173 1.87 -8.50 -16.57
C ALA A 173 1.77 -7.64 -17.85
N ASN A 174 0.70 -7.78 -18.64
CA ASN A 174 0.42 -6.90 -19.77
C ASN A 174 -0.16 -5.56 -19.33
N SER A 175 -0.83 -5.55 -18.17
CA SER A 175 -1.58 -4.40 -17.68
C SER A 175 -0.80 -3.56 -16.67
N PHE A 176 0.22 -4.10 -16.01
CA PHE A 176 0.92 -3.45 -14.90
C PHE A 176 2.34 -3.98 -14.74
N GLU A 177 3.32 -3.09 -14.62
CA GLU A 177 4.71 -3.47 -14.36
C GLU A 177 4.92 -3.86 -12.88
N PRO A 178 5.66 -4.95 -12.60
CA PRO A 178 5.91 -5.39 -11.23
C PRO A 178 6.85 -4.42 -10.49
N TRP A 179 6.52 -4.17 -9.23
CA TRP A 179 7.31 -3.36 -8.30
C TRP A 179 8.30 -4.27 -7.58
N ASP A 180 9.38 -4.57 -8.30
CA ASP A 180 10.37 -5.56 -7.90
C ASP A 180 11.50 -4.99 -7.04
N GLY A 181 12.09 -5.87 -6.24
CA GLY A 181 13.20 -5.63 -5.33
C GLY A 181 14.01 -6.92 -5.15
N PRO A 182 15.03 -6.95 -4.27
CA PRO A 182 15.79 -8.18 -4.03
C PRO A 182 14.85 -9.32 -3.60
N GLY A 183 14.90 -10.45 -4.31
CA GLY A 183 13.93 -11.57 -4.29
C GLY A 183 13.72 -12.34 -2.98
N LYS A 184 14.07 -11.76 -1.81
CA LYS A 184 13.75 -12.27 -0.48
C LYS A 184 13.33 -11.19 0.52
N SER A 185 13.27 -9.93 0.09
CA SER A 185 13.29 -8.79 0.99
C SER A 185 12.08 -7.89 0.83
N ILE A 186 10.96 -8.30 0.25
CA ILE A 186 9.73 -7.51 0.33
C ILE A 186 8.75 -8.24 1.24
N SER A 187 8.86 -7.97 2.54
CA SER A 187 7.82 -8.40 3.49
C SER A 187 6.79 -7.27 3.60
N ILE A 188 5.60 -7.52 3.06
CA ILE A 188 4.45 -6.62 3.19
C ILE A 188 3.54 -7.19 4.26
N PHE A 189 3.44 -6.47 5.36
CA PHE A 189 2.34 -6.70 6.31
C PHE A 189 1.18 -5.84 5.86
N ILE A 190 0.07 -6.50 5.55
CA ILE A 190 -1.14 -5.89 4.99
C ILE A 190 -2.29 -6.07 5.96
N ASN A 191 -3.14 -5.06 6.04
CA ASN A 191 -4.35 -5.09 6.84
C ASN A 191 -5.47 -5.75 6.02
N LEU A 192 -5.72 -7.04 6.24
CA LEU A 192 -6.85 -7.77 5.62
C LEU A 192 -8.17 -7.44 6.32
#